data_AF-R7VX82-F1
#
_entry.id   AF-R7VX82-F1
#
_cell.length_a   1.000
_cell.length_b   1.000
_cell.length_c   1.000
_cell.angle_alpha   90.00
_cell.angle_beta   90.00
_cell.angle_gamma   90.00
#
_symmetry.space_group_name_H-M   'P 1'
#
loop_
_entity.id
_entity.type
_entity.pdbx_description
1 polymer ?
#
loop_
_entity_poly.entity_id
_entity_poly.type
_entity_poly.pdbx_seq_one_letter_code
_entity_poly.pdbx_strand_id
1 'polypeptide(L)'
;INVMNRGDDTPLHLAASHGHRDIVQKLIQFKADINAVNEHGNTPLHYACFWGHDQLAEDLVGNGALVSIANKYGETPIDKAKTPLREVLRGTPQLQQWAGPGLSPGCHPHTLLRPRAEPAGATPPAGGITPHVGPSPSCRPLTLTSPPCPCPADFVVDQMQAVKFAMADVKFSFQCPGRMYAPAWVAPEALQKKPEEINRRSADMWSFAVLLWELVTREVPFADLSNMEIGMKVALEGLRPTIPPGISPHICKLMKICMNEDPAKRPKFDMIVPILEKMQEK
;
A
#
# COMPACT_ATOMS: atom_id res chain seq x y z
N ILE A 1 -2.84 -5.21 -10.47
CA ILE A 1 -1.89 -5.72 -11.50
C ILE A 1 -0.81 -4.70 -11.79
N ASN A 2 -1.11 -3.40 -11.89
CA ASN A 2 -0.11 -2.35 -12.14
C ASN A 2 0.43 -1.72 -10.83
N VAL A 3 0.49 -2.50 -9.74
CA VAL A 3 1.02 -2.02 -8.46
C VAL A 3 2.54 -1.95 -8.56
N MET A 4 3.13 -0.87 -8.07
CA MET A 4 4.57 -0.63 -8.20
C MET A 4 5.31 -0.83 -6.88
N ASN A 5 6.58 -1.25 -6.94
CA ASN A 5 7.47 -1.28 -5.77
C ASN A 5 8.04 0.13 -5.46
N ARG A 6 8.98 0.23 -4.52
CA ARG A 6 9.61 1.53 -4.15
C ARG A 6 10.43 2.17 -5.28
N GLY A 7 10.82 1.40 -6.29
CA GLY A 7 11.49 1.88 -7.50
C GLY A 7 10.56 1.99 -8.71
N ASP A 8 9.25 2.09 -8.47
CA ASP A 8 8.19 2.12 -9.48
C ASP A 8 8.16 0.89 -10.41
N ASP A 9 8.77 -0.24 -10.04
CA ASP A 9 8.70 -1.46 -10.83
C ASP A 9 7.35 -2.16 -10.64
N THR A 10 6.62 -2.36 -11.75
CA THR A 10 5.42 -3.20 -11.77
C THR A 10 5.79 -4.70 -11.69
N PRO A 11 4.87 -5.60 -11.32
CA PRO A 11 5.12 -7.04 -11.37
C PRO A 11 5.56 -7.52 -12.76
N LEU A 12 5.19 -6.79 -13.83
CA LEU A 12 5.65 -7.07 -15.18
C LEU A 12 7.15 -6.79 -15.38
N HIS A 13 7.69 -5.74 -14.75
CA HIS A 13 9.13 -5.45 -14.75
C HIS A 13 9.92 -6.56 -14.06
N LEU A 14 9.42 -7.02 -12.90
CA LEU A 14 10.05 -8.09 -12.13
C LEU A 14 9.97 -9.45 -12.84
N ALA A 15 8.82 -9.76 -13.47
CA ALA A 15 8.70 -10.97 -14.26
C ALA A 15 9.61 -10.95 -15.50
N ALA A 16 9.78 -9.78 -16.12
CA ALA A 16 10.68 -9.59 -17.26
C ALA A 16 12.16 -9.64 -16.87
N SER A 17 12.55 -9.16 -15.69
CA SER A 17 13.95 -9.24 -15.23
C SER A 17 14.39 -10.68 -14.96
N HIS A 18 13.49 -11.52 -14.45
CA HIS A 18 13.75 -12.92 -14.16
C HIS A 18 13.48 -13.88 -15.33
N GLY A 19 13.00 -13.39 -16.48
CA GLY A 19 12.75 -14.24 -17.65
C GLY A 19 11.50 -15.12 -17.54
N HIS A 20 10.58 -14.83 -16.62
CA HIS A 20 9.43 -15.67 -16.32
C HIS A 20 8.28 -15.48 -17.33
N ARG A 21 8.44 -16.06 -18.52
CA ARG A 21 7.51 -15.91 -19.66
C ARG A 21 6.06 -16.27 -19.32
N ASP A 22 5.82 -17.37 -18.60
CA ASP A 22 4.47 -17.82 -18.23
C ASP A 22 3.73 -16.81 -17.33
N ILE A 23 4.48 -16.12 -16.47
CA ILE A 23 3.94 -15.09 -15.58
C ILE A 23 3.65 -13.83 -16.39
N VAL A 24 4.56 -13.44 -17.29
CA VAL A 24 4.36 -12.31 -18.22
C VAL A 24 3.10 -12.51 -19.06
N GLN A 25 2.91 -13.69 -19.67
CA GLN A 25 1.72 -13.98 -20.48
C GLN A 25 0.42 -13.89 -19.66
N LYS A 26 0.41 -14.42 -18.42
CA LYS A 26 -0.73 -14.27 -17.52
C LYS A 26 -1.00 -12.80 -17.17
N LEU A 27 0.04 -12.02 -16.89
CA LEU A 27 -0.09 -10.60 -16.58
C LEU A 27 -0.65 -9.80 -17.77
N ILE A 28 -0.23 -10.12 -18.99
CA ILE A 28 -0.76 -9.52 -20.22
C ILE A 28 -2.24 -9.89 -20.41
N GLN A 29 -2.63 -11.15 -20.18
CA GLN A 29 -4.05 -11.57 -20.22
C GLN A 29 -4.92 -10.78 -19.24
N PHE A 30 -4.39 -10.42 -18.07
CA PHE A 30 -5.07 -9.59 -17.10
C PHE A 30 -4.98 -8.07 -17.38
N LYS A 31 -4.60 -7.66 -18.61
CA LYS A 31 -4.45 -6.25 -19.02
C LYS A 31 -3.44 -5.46 -18.18
N ALA A 32 -2.29 -6.05 -17.87
CA ALA A 32 -1.18 -5.32 -17.29
C ALA A 32 -0.66 -4.21 -18.24
N ASP A 33 -0.22 -3.09 -17.70
CA ASP A 33 0.37 -1.99 -18.48
C ASP A 33 1.76 -2.41 -19.00
N ILE A 34 1.82 -2.79 -20.27
CA ILE A 34 3.04 -3.30 -20.94
C ILE A 34 4.11 -2.20 -21.06
N ASN A 35 3.67 -0.95 -21.21
CA ASN A 35 4.54 0.23 -21.37
C ASN A 35 4.73 1.02 -20.06
N ALA A 36 4.45 0.41 -18.91
CA ALA A 36 4.73 1.03 -17.63
C ALA A 36 6.21 1.40 -17.52
N VAL A 37 6.52 2.56 -16.95
CA VAL A 37 7.89 3.03 -16.73
C VAL A 37 8.19 3.05 -15.24
N ASN A 38 9.39 2.63 -14.87
CA ASN A 38 9.85 2.65 -13.48
C ASN A 38 10.57 3.96 -13.13
N GLU A 39 11.17 4.03 -11.93
CA GLU A 39 11.82 5.25 -11.43
C GLU A 39 13.04 5.65 -12.27
N HIS A 40 13.60 4.72 -13.05
CA HIS A 40 14.71 4.96 -13.96
C HIS A 40 14.24 5.23 -15.39
N GLY A 41 12.93 5.25 -15.64
CA GLY A 41 12.34 5.36 -16.98
C GLY A 41 12.48 4.08 -17.81
N ASN A 42 12.88 2.97 -17.20
CA ASN A 42 12.96 1.68 -17.86
C ASN A 42 11.56 1.08 -17.95
N THR A 43 11.28 0.41 -19.07
CA THR A 43 10.08 -0.39 -19.30
C THR A 43 10.36 -1.87 -19.03
N PRO A 44 9.35 -2.75 -18.91
CA PRO A 44 9.56 -4.20 -18.79
C PRO A 44 10.43 -4.76 -19.92
N LEU A 45 10.31 -4.20 -21.13
CA LEU A 45 11.13 -4.55 -22.27
C LEU A 45 12.61 -4.21 -22.07
N HIS A 46 12.95 -3.10 -21.40
CA HIS A 46 14.35 -2.78 -21.07
C HIS A 46 14.99 -3.87 -20.20
N TYR A 47 14.24 -4.41 -19.22
CA TYR A 47 14.72 -5.49 -18.38
C TYR A 47 14.91 -6.79 -19.16
N ALA A 48 13.94 -7.16 -20.00
CA ALA A 48 14.05 -8.32 -20.88
C ALA A 48 15.31 -8.22 -21.78
N CYS A 49 15.54 -7.05 -22.38
CA CYS A 49 16.69 -6.79 -23.24
C CYS A 49 18.03 -6.81 -22.49
N PHE A 50 18.08 -6.17 -21.32
CA PHE A 50 19.29 -6.08 -20.50
C PHE A 50 19.77 -7.46 -20.02
N TRP A 51 18.84 -8.31 -19.58
CA TRP A 51 19.15 -9.66 -19.12
C TRP A 51 19.34 -10.66 -20.27
N GLY A 52 18.85 -10.34 -21.47
CA GLY A 52 18.99 -11.18 -22.68
C GLY A 52 17.95 -12.29 -22.77
N HIS A 53 16.71 -11.99 -22.39
CA HIS A 53 15.59 -12.93 -22.45
C HIS A 53 14.87 -12.82 -23.79
N ASP A 54 15.46 -13.42 -24.83
CA ASP A 54 15.08 -13.18 -26.22
C ASP A 54 13.62 -13.50 -26.54
N GLN A 55 13.17 -14.70 -26.16
CA GLN A 55 11.80 -15.14 -26.38
C GLN A 55 10.77 -14.31 -25.60
N LEU A 56 11.15 -13.73 -24.46
CA LEU A 56 10.27 -12.89 -23.66
C LEU A 56 10.15 -11.49 -24.26
N ALA A 57 11.23 -10.97 -24.83
CA ALA A 57 11.21 -9.69 -25.54
C ALA A 57 10.34 -9.76 -26.80
N GLU A 58 10.43 -10.86 -27.57
CA GLU A 58 9.55 -11.12 -28.71
C GLU A 58 8.07 -11.14 -28.30
N ASP A 59 7.73 -11.88 -27.24
CA ASP A 59 6.37 -11.94 -26.71
C ASP A 59 5.86 -10.56 -26.28
N LEU A 60 6.68 -9.75 -25.60
CA LEU A 60 6.31 -8.40 -25.18
C LEU A 60 6.04 -7.49 -26.38
N VAL A 61 6.88 -7.53 -27.41
CA VAL A 61 6.69 -6.73 -28.64
C VAL A 61 5.46 -7.21 -29.42
N GLY A 62 5.24 -8.52 -29.52
CA GLY A 62 4.05 -9.11 -30.15
C GLY A 62 2.75 -8.70 -29.46
N ASN A 63 2.80 -8.38 -28.16
CA ASN A 63 1.68 -7.89 -27.37
C ASN A 63 1.59 -6.35 -27.28
N GLY A 64 2.42 -5.60 -28.03
CA GLY A 64 2.31 -4.14 -28.13
C GLY A 64 3.25 -3.33 -27.23
N ALA A 65 4.35 -3.92 -26.74
CA ALA A 65 5.41 -3.16 -26.07
C ALA A 65 6.11 -2.22 -27.06
N LEU A 66 6.29 -0.95 -26.68
CA LEU A 66 6.95 0.08 -27.49
C LEU A 66 8.47 -0.01 -27.35
N VAL A 67 9.16 -0.21 -28.49
CA VAL A 67 10.63 -0.25 -28.57
C VAL A 67 11.29 1.14 -28.57
N SER A 68 10.51 2.20 -28.67
CA SER A 68 11.00 3.59 -28.81
C SER A 68 11.06 4.37 -27.50
N ILE A 69 10.60 3.81 -26.38
CA ILE A 69 10.58 4.51 -25.09
C ILE A 69 12.02 4.59 -24.58
N ALA A 70 12.56 5.80 -24.44
CA ALA A 70 13.88 6.01 -23.86
C ALA A 70 13.79 6.14 -22.33
N ASN A 71 14.77 5.57 -21.64
CA ASN A 71 14.91 5.72 -20.19
C ASN A 71 15.48 7.10 -19.80
N LYS A 72 15.64 7.36 -18.50
CA LYS A 72 16.20 8.62 -18.00
C LYS A 72 17.67 8.86 -18.41
N TYR A 73 18.35 7.83 -18.88
CA TYR A 73 19.71 7.88 -19.40
C TYR A 73 19.76 8.09 -20.93
N GLY A 74 18.60 8.20 -21.60
CA GLY A 74 18.49 8.36 -23.05
C GLY A 74 18.72 7.07 -23.83
N GLU A 75 18.77 5.93 -23.15
CA GLU A 75 18.94 4.61 -23.78
C GLU A 75 17.58 4.04 -24.14
N THR A 76 17.48 3.46 -25.33
CA THR A 76 16.30 2.68 -25.74
C THR A 76 16.45 1.20 -25.30
N PRO A 77 15.36 0.41 -25.26
CA PRO A 77 15.43 -1.02 -24.93
C PRO A 77 16.40 -1.78 -25.86
N ILE A 78 16.55 -1.31 -27.10
CA ILE A 78 17.44 -1.89 -28.11
C ILE A 78 18.91 -1.57 -27.81
N ASP A 79 19.21 -0.45 -27.15
CA ASP A 79 20.59 -0.08 -26.80
C ASP A 79 21.12 -0.92 -25.63
N LYS A 80 20.22 -1.40 -24.76
CA LYS A 80 20.55 -2.35 -23.68
C LYS A 80 20.56 -3.81 -24.11
N ALA A 81 20.10 -4.10 -25.33
CA ALA A 81 20.01 -5.45 -25.86
C ALA A 81 21.39 -6.02 -26.21
N LYS A 82 21.61 -7.31 -25.94
CA LYS A 82 22.78 -8.04 -26.48
C LYS A 82 22.66 -8.16 -28.01
N THR A 83 23.80 -8.30 -28.68
CA THR A 83 23.92 -8.32 -30.16
C THR A 83 22.90 -9.20 -30.92
N PRO A 84 22.55 -10.43 -30.50
CA PRO A 84 21.54 -11.23 -31.23
C PRO A 84 20.11 -10.69 -31.10
N LEU A 85 19.73 -10.20 -29.92
CA LEU A 85 18.40 -9.64 -29.66
C LEU A 85 18.15 -8.35 -30.46
N ARG A 86 19.21 -7.57 -30.68
CA ARG A 86 19.15 -6.31 -31.43
C ARG A 86 18.73 -6.50 -32.89
N GLU A 87 19.06 -7.64 -33.50
CA GLU A 87 18.64 -7.96 -34.88
C GLU A 87 17.18 -8.41 -34.92
N VAL A 88 16.76 -9.25 -33.97
CA VAL A 88 15.37 -9.73 -33.82
C VAL A 88 14.40 -8.56 -33.62
N LEU A 89 14.71 -7.65 -32.70
CA LEU A 89 13.84 -6.51 -32.40
C LEU A 89 13.80 -5.48 -33.55
N ARG A 90 14.89 -5.34 -34.32
CA ARG A 90 14.92 -4.47 -35.51
C ARG A 90 14.02 -4.98 -36.65
N GLY A 91 13.78 -6.29 -36.72
CA GLY A 91 12.92 -6.92 -37.72
C GLY A 91 11.42 -6.89 -37.41
N THR A 92 11.01 -6.40 -36.24
CA THR A 92 9.60 -6.36 -35.84
C THR A 92 8.86 -5.14 -36.43
N PRO A 93 7.64 -5.32 -36.98
CA PRO A 93 6.96 -4.32 -37.82
C PRO A 93 6.44 -3.06 -37.09
N GLN A 94 6.81 -2.83 -35.83
CA GLN A 94 6.45 -1.59 -35.13
C GLN A 94 7.25 -0.36 -35.63
N LEU A 95 8.43 -0.57 -36.22
CA LEU A 95 9.22 0.52 -36.84
C LEU A 95 8.66 1.01 -38.18
N GLN A 96 7.67 0.32 -38.77
CA GLN A 96 7.14 0.63 -40.10
C GLN A 96 5.91 1.55 -40.12
N GLN A 97 5.39 1.98 -38.96
CA GLN A 97 4.26 2.90 -38.90
C GLN A 97 4.62 4.40 -38.80
N TRP A 98 5.91 4.76 -38.90
CA TRP A 98 6.32 6.18 -38.81
C TRP A 98 7.43 6.61 -39.78
N ALA A 99 8.03 5.70 -40.56
CA ALA A 99 9.02 6.09 -41.56
C ALA A 99 8.36 6.65 -42.85
N GLY A 100 7.79 7.85 -42.76
CA GLY A 100 7.68 8.79 -43.89
C GLY A 100 8.95 9.68 -43.94
N PRO A 101 9.44 10.08 -45.11
CA PRO A 101 10.82 10.51 -45.27
C PRO A 101 11.03 11.96 -44.81
N GLY A 102 12.09 12.16 -44.03
CA GLY A 102 12.73 13.46 -43.84
C GLY A 102 12.57 14.03 -42.44
N LEU A 103 13.65 13.98 -41.66
CA LEU A 103 14.40 15.17 -41.22
C LEU A 103 15.47 14.75 -40.21
N SER A 104 16.72 15.01 -40.59
CA SER A 104 17.91 14.99 -39.75
C SER A 104 17.93 16.18 -38.77
N PRO A 105 18.80 16.16 -37.76
CA PRO A 105 18.48 16.53 -36.37
C PRO A 105 18.80 17.98 -36.05
N GLY A 106 18.02 18.57 -35.15
CA GLY A 106 18.35 19.87 -34.59
C GLY A 106 17.28 20.37 -33.62
N CYS A 107 17.73 20.64 -32.38
CA CYS A 107 17.15 21.59 -31.43
C CYS A 107 15.85 21.20 -30.71
N HIS A 108 15.95 21.13 -29.37
CA HIS A 108 14.86 21.34 -28.41
C HIS A 108 14.26 22.76 -28.61
N PRO A 109 13.09 23.18 -28.06
CA PRO A 109 12.43 22.71 -26.82
C PRO A 109 10.87 22.81 -26.74
N HIS A 110 10.33 22.55 -25.54
CA HIS A 110 9.07 23.09 -24.96
C HIS A 110 7.67 22.65 -25.47
N THR A 111 7.01 21.85 -24.62
CA THR A 111 5.70 22.07 -23.94
C THR A 111 4.36 21.97 -24.70
N LEU A 112 3.36 21.48 -23.94
CA LEU A 112 1.89 21.47 -24.09
C LEU A 112 1.36 20.16 -24.71
N LEU A 113 0.49 19.38 -24.05
CA LEU A 113 -0.73 19.79 -23.36
C LEU A 113 -1.06 18.91 -22.14
N ARG A 114 -1.39 19.59 -21.03
CA ARG A 114 -2.36 19.15 -20.01
C ARG A 114 -3.62 20.03 -20.20
N PRO A 115 -4.81 19.56 -19.81
CA PRO A 115 -5.64 20.37 -18.89
C PRO A 115 -6.17 19.51 -17.73
N ARG A 116 -5.93 19.87 -16.45
CA ARG A 116 -6.56 20.92 -15.59
C ARG A 116 -7.89 20.39 -15.01
N ALA A 117 -8.08 20.27 -13.70
CA ALA A 117 -8.10 21.38 -12.74
C ALA A 117 -7.69 21.04 -11.29
N GLU A 118 -7.18 22.10 -10.64
CA GLU A 118 -6.77 22.38 -9.25
C GLU A 118 -7.97 22.65 -8.30
N PRO A 119 -7.83 23.19 -7.03
CA PRO A 119 -6.62 23.51 -6.23
C PRO A 119 -6.65 23.14 -4.72
N ALA A 120 -5.51 23.51 -4.08
CA ALA A 120 -5.25 23.90 -2.69
C ALA A 120 -4.59 22.80 -1.83
N GLY A 121 -3.47 23.00 -1.13
CA GLY A 121 -2.58 24.15 -0.93
C GLY A 121 -1.62 23.82 0.22
N ALA A 122 -0.45 24.48 0.24
CA ALA A 122 0.53 24.58 1.35
C ALA A 122 1.60 23.47 1.54
N THR A 123 2.84 23.89 1.25
CA THR A 123 4.20 23.41 1.67
C THR A 123 4.41 23.40 3.20
N PRO A 124 5.41 22.71 3.81
CA PRO A 124 6.85 23.04 3.72
C PRO A 124 7.84 21.83 3.96
N PRO A 125 9.12 21.99 4.37
CA PRO A 125 10.28 21.80 3.49
C PRO A 125 11.25 20.68 3.91
N ALA A 126 12.27 20.50 3.07
CA ALA A 126 13.39 19.56 3.17
C ALA A 126 14.15 19.58 4.52
N GLY A 127 14.57 18.39 4.95
CA GLY A 127 15.58 18.17 5.98
C GLY A 127 16.26 16.83 5.70
N GLY A 128 17.53 16.88 5.29
CA GLY A 128 18.32 15.71 4.94
C GLY A 128 18.70 14.86 6.15
N ILE A 129 18.81 13.55 5.92
CA ILE A 129 19.67 12.65 6.70
C ILE A 129 19.92 11.40 5.85
N THR A 130 21.19 11.19 5.53
CA THR A 130 21.76 10.00 4.91
C THR A 130 21.44 8.74 5.71
N PRO A 131 21.01 7.60 5.11
CA PRO A 131 21.01 6.35 5.83
C PRO A 131 22.34 5.61 5.64
N HIS A 132 23.00 5.44 6.79
CA HIS A 132 24.06 4.47 7.03
C HIS A 132 23.70 3.09 6.45
N VAL A 133 24.64 2.50 5.71
CA VAL A 133 24.59 1.12 5.25
C VAL A 133 24.69 0.20 6.48
N GLY A 134 23.65 -0.60 6.72
CA GLY A 134 23.63 -1.73 7.66
C GLY A 134 23.22 -3.01 6.92
N PRO A 135 23.69 -4.19 7.33
CA PRO A 135 23.67 -5.39 6.50
C PRO A 135 22.27 -6.00 6.37
N SER A 136 22.05 -6.63 5.21
CA SER A 136 20.85 -7.34 4.76
C SER A 136 20.18 -8.20 5.84
N PRO A 137 18.84 -8.16 6.01
CA PRO A 137 18.18 -9.14 6.83
C PRO A 137 18.05 -10.45 6.05
N SER A 138 18.60 -11.51 6.63
CA SER A 138 18.34 -12.89 6.30
C SER A 138 16.84 -13.17 6.18
N CYS A 139 16.48 -14.04 5.23
CA CYS A 139 15.12 -14.53 5.02
C CYS A 139 14.54 -15.07 6.34
N ARG A 140 13.68 -14.27 6.99
CA ARG A 140 12.77 -14.78 8.02
C ARG A 140 11.54 -15.37 7.31
N PRO A 141 10.97 -16.48 7.80
CA PRO A 141 9.75 -17.04 7.26
C PRO A 141 8.63 -15.99 7.26
N LEU A 142 7.72 -16.07 6.27
CA LEU A 142 6.51 -15.26 6.17
C LEU A 142 5.60 -15.53 7.38
N THR A 143 5.93 -14.92 8.52
CA THR A 143 5.03 -14.90 9.66
C THR A 143 3.94 -13.89 9.35
N LEU A 144 2.69 -14.34 9.34
CA LEU A 144 1.56 -13.43 9.54
C LEU A 144 1.83 -12.73 10.88
N THR A 145 2.23 -11.47 10.82
CA THR A 145 2.13 -10.62 12.01
C THR A 145 0.65 -10.53 12.29
N SER A 146 0.22 -11.02 13.46
CA SER A 146 -1.16 -10.86 13.92
C SER A 146 -1.59 -9.41 13.69
N PRO A 147 -2.82 -9.17 13.20
CA PRO A 147 -3.24 -7.84 12.76
C PRO A 147 -2.98 -6.81 13.86
N PRO A 148 -2.52 -5.60 13.51
CA PRO A 148 -2.63 -4.50 14.45
C PRO A 148 -4.11 -4.29 14.80
N CYS A 149 -4.34 -3.83 16.03
CA CYS A 149 -5.59 -3.33 16.59
C CYS A 149 -6.74 -3.12 15.58
N PRO A 150 -7.87 -3.85 15.69
CA PRO A 150 -8.90 -3.88 14.66
C PRO A 150 -9.57 -2.52 14.49
N CYS A 151 -9.62 -2.03 13.25
CA CYS A 151 -10.28 -0.80 12.86
C CYS A 151 -11.50 -1.09 11.94
N PRO A 152 -12.40 -0.13 11.68
CA PRO A 152 -13.61 -0.36 10.89
C PRO A 152 -13.33 -0.90 9.50
N ALA A 153 -12.20 -0.50 8.91
CA ALA A 153 -11.76 -0.93 7.59
C ALA A 153 -11.41 -2.43 7.54
N ASP A 154 -11.11 -3.06 8.68
CA ASP A 154 -10.81 -4.49 8.79
C ASP A 154 -12.09 -5.35 8.89
N PHE A 155 -13.28 -4.74 8.77
CA PHE A 155 -14.56 -5.45 8.80
C PHE A 155 -15.27 -5.37 7.45
N VAL A 156 -15.82 -6.50 7.02
CA VAL A 156 -16.70 -6.57 5.86
C VAL A 156 -18.11 -6.91 6.33
N VAL A 157 -19.09 -6.16 5.85
CA VAL A 157 -20.50 -6.47 6.07
C VAL A 157 -20.99 -7.35 4.94
N ASP A 158 -21.44 -8.55 5.27
CA ASP A 158 -22.03 -9.49 4.32
C ASP A 158 -23.47 -9.09 3.96
N GLN A 159 -24.01 -9.65 2.88
CA GLN A 159 -25.37 -9.37 2.41
C GLN A 159 -26.46 -9.69 3.46
N MET A 160 -26.15 -10.54 4.44
CA MET A 160 -27.02 -10.84 5.58
C MET A 160 -26.85 -9.87 6.77
N GLN A 161 -26.21 -8.71 6.57
CA GLN A 161 -25.84 -7.75 7.62
C GLN A 161 -24.91 -8.34 8.71
N ALA A 162 -24.31 -9.50 8.46
CA ALA A 162 -23.31 -10.09 9.35
C ALA A 162 -21.96 -9.41 9.15
N VAL A 163 -21.38 -8.88 10.22
CA VAL A 163 -20.06 -8.25 10.22
C VAL A 163 -19.00 -9.35 10.40
N LYS A 164 -18.07 -9.44 9.45
CA LYS A 164 -16.99 -10.44 9.43
C LYS A 164 -15.63 -9.75 9.42
N PHE A 165 -14.64 -10.32 10.10
CA PHE A 165 -13.26 -9.85 10.01
C PHE A 165 -12.69 -10.12 8.62
N ALA A 166 -12.14 -9.09 8.00
CA ALA A 166 -11.44 -9.15 6.74
C ALA A 166 -10.02 -9.68 6.95
N MET A 167 -9.84 -11.00 6.84
CA MET A 167 -8.50 -11.60 6.97
C MET A 167 -7.52 -11.13 5.88
N ALA A 168 -8.02 -10.51 4.81
CA ALA A 168 -7.20 -9.92 3.75
C ALA A 168 -6.46 -8.65 4.18
N ASP A 169 -6.96 -7.92 5.19
CA ASP A 169 -6.38 -6.66 5.66
C ASP A 169 -5.32 -6.84 6.75
N VAL A 170 -5.07 -8.10 7.15
CA VAL A 170 -3.96 -8.45 8.03
C VAL A 170 -2.64 -8.08 7.36
N LYS A 171 -1.95 -7.10 7.94
CA LYS A 171 -0.62 -6.68 7.44
C LYS A 171 0.37 -7.84 7.54
N PHE A 172 1.08 -8.09 6.45
CA PHE A 172 2.20 -9.02 6.44
C PHE A 172 3.44 -8.39 7.10
N SER A 173 4.34 -9.23 7.61
CA SER A 173 5.59 -8.81 8.28
C SER A 173 6.48 -7.86 7.47
N PHE A 174 6.39 -7.89 6.13
CA PHE A 174 7.13 -7.02 5.22
C PHE A 174 6.37 -5.75 4.81
N GLN A 175 5.07 -5.65 5.10
CA GLN A 175 4.25 -4.53 4.67
C GLN A 175 4.35 -3.37 5.66
N CYS A 176 4.91 -2.25 5.19
CA CYS A 176 4.95 -0.97 5.90
C CYS A 176 5.37 -1.07 7.39
N PRO A 177 6.49 -1.73 7.74
CA PRO A 177 6.97 -1.75 9.11
C PRO A 177 7.23 -0.30 9.58
N GLY A 178 6.62 0.08 10.71
CA GLY A 178 6.75 1.43 11.28
C GLY A 178 5.80 2.49 10.73
N ARG A 179 4.84 2.15 9.85
CA ARG A 179 3.78 3.08 9.44
C ARG A 179 2.40 2.62 9.90
N MET A 180 1.73 3.48 10.67
CA MET A 180 0.35 3.31 11.13
C MET A 180 -0.56 4.32 10.42
N TYR A 181 -1.58 3.81 9.73
CA TYR A 181 -2.53 4.63 8.95
C TYR A 181 -3.88 4.81 9.66
N ALA A 182 -4.13 4.08 10.76
CA ALA A 182 -5.34 4.18 11.57
C ALA A 182 -5.01 4.25 13.07
N PRO A 183 -4.21 5.24 13.54
CA PRO A 183 -3.77 5.32 14.93
C PRO A 183 -4.90 5.64 15.93
N ALA A 184 -6.04 6.16 15.47
CA ALA A 184 -7.17 6.51 16.33
C ALA A 184 -7.81 5.29 17.04
N TRP A 185 -7.75 4.10 16.42
CA TRP A 185 -8.27 2.85 16.99
C TRP A 185 -7.19 2.06 17.74
N VAL A 186 -5.94 2.51 17.73
CA VAL A 186 -4.83 1.80 18.36
C VAL A 186 -4.74 2.18 19.84
N ALA A 187 -4.48 1.18 20.69
CA ALA A 187 -4.30 1.41 22.11
C ALA A 187 -3.03 2.26 22.39
N PRO A 188 -3.03 3.14 23.40
CA PRO A 188 -1.90 4.03 23.69
C PRO A 188 -0.58 3.28 23.93
N GLU A 189 -0.65 2.10 24.57
CA GLU A 189 0.52 1.26 24.80
C GLU A 189 1.07 0.63 23.53
N ALA A 190 0.19 0.34 22.55
CA ALA A 190 0.56 -0.26 21.27
C ALA A 190 1.22 0.76 20.31
N LEU A 191 1.03 2.06 20.56
CA LEU A 191 1.73 3.13 19.84
C LEU A 191 3.18 3.31 20.32
N GLN A 192 3.46 3.00 21.59
CA GLN A 192 4.75 3.30 22.22
C GLN A 192 5.67 2.09 22.34
N LYS A 193 5.10 0.90 22.58
CA LYS A 193 5.86 -0.32 22.86
C LYS A 193 5.84 -1.26 21.67
N LYS A 194 6.84 -2.15 21.64
CA LYS A 194 6.92 -3.19 20.62
C LYS A 194 5.83 -4.25 20.82
N PRO A 195 5.38 -4.91 19.75
CA PRO A 195 4.26 -5.85 19.81
C PRO A 195 4.55 -7.14 20.61
N GLU A 196 5.80 -7.39 21.02
CA GLU A 196 6.20 -8.49 21.90
C GLU A 196 6.00 -8.17 23.39
N GLU A 197 6.02 -6.90 23.76
CA GLU A 197 5.96 -6.43 25.15
C GLU A 197 4.53 -6.07 25.60
N ILE A 198 3.59 -6.04 24.67
CA ILE A 198 2.20 -5.66 24.91
C ILE A 198 1.28 -6.87 24.97
N ASN A 199 0.22 -6.74 25.76
CA ASN A 199 -0.89 -7.69 25.70
C ASN A 199 -1.80 -7.34 24.52
N ARG A 200 -1.60 -8.03 23.39
CA ARG A 200 -2.37 -7.81 22.15
C ARG A 200 -3.88 -7.90 22.35
N ARG A 201 -4.36 -8.90 23.12
CA ARG A 201 -5.80 -9.10 23.36
C ARG A 201 -6.44 -7.91 24.07
N SER A 202 -5.69 -7.30 25.00
CA SER A 202 -6.15 -6.08 25.69
C SER A 202 -6.11 -4.85 24.78
N ALA A 203 -5.13 -4.76 23.89
CA ALA A 203 -5.07 -3.70 22.88
C ALA A 203 -6.22 -3.82 21.86
N ASP A 204 -6.59 -5.05 21.48
CA ASP A 204 -7.75 -5.30 20.62
C ASP A 204 -9.06 -4.85 21.29
N MET A 205 -9.17 -5.04 22.61
CA MET A 205 -10.33 -4.59 23.39
C MET A 205 -10.45 -3.05 23.41
N TRP A 206 -9.33 -2.33 23.40
CA TRP A 206 -9.34 -0.87 23.27
C TRP A 206 -9.90 -0.46 21.90
N SER A 207 -9.42 -1.10 20.85
CA SER A 207 -9.85 -0.88 19.47
C SER A 207 -11.35 -1.11 19.32
N PHE A 208 -11.85 -2.21 19.90
CA PHE A 208 -13.28 -2.50 20.00
C PHE A 208 -14.07 -1.41 20.73
N ALA A 209 -13.50 -0.80 21.77
CA ALA A 209 -14.15 0.28 22.48
C ALA A 209 -14.26 1.58 21.64
N VAL A 210 -13.25 1.86 20.82
CA VAL A 210 -13.29 2.96 19.84
C VAL A 210 -14.33 2.67 18.75
N LEU A 211 -14.47 1.42 18.31
CA LEU A 211 -15.56 1.00 17.42
C LEU A 211 -16.94 1.21 18.06
N LEU A 212 -17.11 0.85 19.33
CA LEU A 212 -18.35 1.11 20.06
C LEU A 212 -18.65 2.62 20.13
N TRP A 213 -17.62 3.45 20.33
CA TRP A 213 -17.76 4.89 20.30
C TRP A 213 -18.26 5.38 18.94
N GLU A 214 -17.63 4.95 17.86
CA GLU A 214 -17.98 5.29 16.48
C GLU A 214 -19.40 4.83 16.09
N LEU A 215 -19.82 3.64 16.55
CA LEU A 215 -21.18 3.15 16.33
C LEU A 215 -22.24 4.04 16.98
N VAL A 216 -21.89 4.66 18.12
CA VAL A 216 -22.79 5.52 18.89
C VAL A 216 -22.78 6.95 18.34
N THR A 217 -21.62 7.51 18.02
CA THR A 217 -21.51 8.89 17.50
C THR A 217 -21.80 8.98 16.01
N ARG A 218 -21.60 7.90 15.25
CA ARG A 218 -21.59 7.89 13.78
C ARG A 218 -20.57 8.86 13.17
N GLU A 219 -19.51 9.13 13.92
CA GLU A 219 -18.42 10.03 13.54
C GLU A 219 -17.08 9.29 13.57
N VAL A 220 -16.16 9.70 12.70
CA VAL A 220 -14.79 9.18 12.68
C VAL A 220 -14.02 9.77 13.88
N PRO A 221 -13.33 8.96 14.68
CA PRO A 221 -12.57 9.45 15.83
C PRO A 221 -11.45 10.39 15.39
N PHE A 222 -11.43 11.60 15.94
CA PHE A 222 -10.43 12.65 15.67
C PHE A 222 -10.33 13.03 14.18
N ALA A 223 -11.48 13.14 13.49
CA ALA A 223 -11.54 13.47 12.07
C ALA A 223 -10.87 14.80 11.68
N ASP A 224 -10.67 15.69 12.65
CA ASP A 224 -10.04 17.00 12.52
C ASP A 224 -8.50 16.95 12.53
N LEU A 225 -7.90 15.83 12.94
CA LEU A 225 -6.45 15.68 13.12
C LEU A 225 -5.84 14.73 12.09
N SER A 226 -4.58 14.96 11.74
CA SER A 226 -3.82 14.01 10.92
C SER A 226 -3.41 12.76 11.72
N ASN A 227 -3.19 11.64 11.03
CA ASN A 227 -2.76 10.38 11.65
C ASN A 227 -1.52 10.54 12.56
N MET A 228 -0.53 11.34 12.13
CA MET A 228 0.67 11.59 12.93
C MET A 228 0.35 12.35 14.22
N GLU A 229 -0.50 13.38 14.14
CA GLU A 229 -0.94 14.14 15.31
C GLU A 229 -1.76 13.28 16.26
N ILE A 230 -2.69 12.46 15.75
CA ILE A 230 -3.47 11.53 16.57
C ILE A 230 -2.54 10.59 17.32
N GLY A 231 -1.60 9.94 16.62
CA GLY A 231 -0.66 9.01 17.24
C GLY A 231 0.17 9.67 18.34
N MET A 232 0.73 10.85 18.07
CA MET A 232 1.53 11.58 19.06
C MET A 232 0.70 12.06 20.25
N LYS A 233 -0.46 12.66 20.02
CA LYS A 233 -1.31 13.19 21.09
C LYS A 233 -1.92 12.10 21.96
N VAL A 234 -2.31 10.96 21.37
CA VAL A 234 -2.82 9.81 22.13
C VAL A 234 -1.72 9.20 22.99
N ALA A 235 -0.49 9.10 22.47
CA ALA A 235 0.63 8.50 23.17
C ALA A 235 1.24 9.41 24.26
N LEU A 236 1.39 10.71 23.97
CA LEU A 236 2.17 11.63 24.82
C LEU A 236 1.32 12.65 25.57
N GLU A 237 0.23 13.12 24.97
CA GLU A 237 -0.63 14.19 25.54
C GLU A 237 -1.89 13.65 26.24
N GLY A 238 -2.18 12.35 26.11
CA GLY A 238 -3.36 11.75 26.73
C GLY A 238 -4.67 12.09 26.02
N LEU A 239 -4.64 12.37 24.71
CA LEU A 239 -5.86 12.58 23.92
C LEU A 239 -6.72 11.30 23.92
N ARG A 240 -8.01 11.41 24.24
CA ARG A 240 -8.97 10.29 24.32
C ARG A 240 -10.31 10.65 23.68
N PRO A 241 -11.05 9.67 23.14
CA PRO A 241 -12.40 9.91 22.61
C PRO A 241 -13.33 10.43 23.71
N THR A 242 -14.07 11.49 23.41
CA THR A 242 -15.05 12.08 24.34
C THR A 242 -16.33 11.25 24.33
N ILE A 243 -16.77 10.74 25.48
CA ILE A 243 -18.00 9.95 25.55
C ILE A 243 -19.20 10.90 25.41
N PRO A 244 -20.06 10.74 24.39
CA PRO A 244 -21.16 11.68 24.17
C PRO A 244 -22.23 11.57 25.27
N PRO A 245 -22.83 12.69 25.70
CA PRO A 245 -23.93 12.67 26.65
C PRO A 245 -25.22 12.16 25.98
N GLY A 246 -25.99 11.31 26.68
CA GLY A 246 -27.29 10.82 26.19
C GLY A 246 -27.33 9.33 25.80
N ILE A 247 -26.24 8.59 25.96
CA ILE A 247 -26.21 7.13 25.70
C ILE A 247 -26.77 6.36 26.90
N SER A 248 -27.33 5.17 26.64
CA SER A 248 -27.65 4.17 27.66
C SER A 248 -26.51 3.99 28.68
N PRO A 249 -26.79 4.02 30.00
CA PRO A 249 -25.77 3.84 31.05
C PRO A 249 -24.97 2.55 30.91
N HIS A 250 -25.59 1.49 30.38
CA HIS A 250 -24.93 0.20 30.15
C HIS A 250 -23.83 0.29 29.09
N ILE A 251 -24.09 0.96 27.96
CA ILE A 251 -23.11 1.17 26.89
C ILE A 251 -22.00 2.09 27.38
N CYS A 252 -22.35 3.20 28.05
CA CYS A 252 -21.37 4.13 28.60
C CYS A 252 -20.42 3.43 29.60
N LYS A 253 -20.94 2.57 30.48
CA LYS A 253 -20.12 1.80 31.41
C LYS A 253 -19.26 0.76 30.71
N LEU A 254 -19.80 0.06 29.70
CA LEU A 254 -19.05 -0.90 28.90
C LEU A 254 -17.88 -0.22 28.17
N MET A 255 -18.14 0.89 27.48
CA MET A 255 -17.13 1.68 26.79
C MET A 255 -16.01 2.13 27.73
N LYS A 256 -16.35 2.64 28.92
CA LYS A 256 -15.36 3.05 29.94
C LYS A 256 -14.49 1.90 30.42
N ILE A 257 -15.07 0.72 30.62
CA ILE A 257 -14.34 -0.47 31.07
C ILE A 257 -13.42 -1.00 29.96
N CYS A 258 -13.86 -0.93 28.70
CA CYS A 258 -13.05 -1.35 27.55
C CYS A 258 -11.92 -0.34 27.22
N MET A 259 -12.17 0.98 27.35
CA MET A 259 -11.15 2.05 27.21
C MET A 259 -10.38 2.33 28.50
N ASN A 260 -10.08 1.30 29.31
CA ASN A 260 -9.28 1.50 30.51
C ASN A 260 -7.81 1.75 30.14
N GLU A 261 -7.16 2.73 30.79
CA GLU A 261 -5.73 3.00 30.62
C GLU A 261 -4.88 1.78 30.98
N ASP A 262 -5.29 1.03 32.01
CA ASP A 262 -4.60 -0.18 32.41
C ASP A 262 -5.02 -1.37 31.53
N PRO A 263 -4.11 -1.95 30.71
CA PRO A 263 -4.46 -3.06 29.81
C PRO A 263 -4.87 -4.33 30.57
N ALA A 264 -4.43 -4.50 31.81
CA ALA A 264 -4.79 -5.65 32.65
C ALA A 264 -6.23 -5.59 33.19
N LYS A 265 -6.83 -4.40 33.25
CA LYS A 265 -8.20 -4.20 33.74
C LYS A 265 -9.25 -4.31 32.62
N ARG A 266 -8.83 -4.37 31.36
CA ARG A 266 -9.72 -4.52 30.21
C ARG A 266 -10.31 -5.95 30.19
N PRO A 267 -11.61 -6.10 29.91
CA PRO A 267 -12.25 -7.42 29.85
C PRO A 267 -11.75 -8.20 28.63
N LYS A 268 -11.97 -9.52 28.64
CA LYS A 268 -11.78 -10.36 27.46
C LYS A 268 -13.06 -10.36 26.61
N PHE A 269 -12.92 -10.66 25.32
CA PHE A 269 -14.07 -10.76 24.39
C PHE A 269 -15.15 -11.73 24.91
N ASP A 270 -14.75 -12.88 25.47
CA ASP A 270 -15.68 -13.87 26.04
C ASP A 270 -16.59 -13.32 27.15
N MET A 271 -16.14 -12.29 27.89
CA MET A 271 -16.92 -11.67 28.97
C MET A 271 -17.93 -10.63 28.46
N ILE A 272 -17.67 -10.02 27.30
CA ILE A 272 -18.54 -8.98 26.74
C ILE A 272 -19.60 -9.53 25.80
N VAL A 273 -19.38 -10.68 25.15
CA VAL A 273 -20.35 -11.31 24.24
C VAL A 273 -21.72 -11.52 24.91
N PRO A 274 -21.82 -12.08 26.13
CA PRO A 274 -23.13 -12.25 26.79
C PRO A 274 -23.81 -10.92 27.17
N ILE A 275 -23.04 -9.85 27.33
CA ILE A 275 -23.57 -8.51 27.61
C ILE A 275 -24.21 -7.95 26.34
N LEU A 276 -23.55 -8.13 25.19
CA LEU A 276 -24.04 -7.68 23.88
C LEU A 276 -25.28 -8.47 23.45
N GLU A 277 -25.32 -9.79 23.69
CA GLU A 277 -26.50 -10.62 23.42
C GLU A 277 -27.72 -10.13 24.21
N LYS A 278 -27.55 -9.87 25.51
CA LYS A 278 -28.62 -9.32 26.36
C LYS A 278 -29.09 -7.93 25.96
N MET A 279 -28.26 -7.19 25.23
CA MET A 279 -28.60 -5.88 24.68
C MET A 279 -29.36 -5.98 23.36
N GLN A 280 -29.20 -7.08 22.61
CA GLN A 280 -29.90 -7.32 21.36
C GLN A 280 -31.34 -7.84 21.59
N GLU A 281 -31.56 -8.56 22.69
CA GLU A 281 -32.87 -9.12 23.06
C GLU A 281 -33.86 -8.10 23.64
N LYS A 282 -33.41 -6.87 23.94
CA LYS A 282 -34.22 -5.80 24.54
C LYS A 282 -34.51 -4.68 23.55
#